data_AF-A0A6P2C0Q8-F1
#
_entry.id   AF-A0A6P2C0Q8-F1
#
_cell.length_a   1.000
_cell.length_b   1.000
_cell.length_c   1.000
_cell.angle_alpha   90.00
_cell.angle_beta   90.00
_cell.angle_gamma   90.00
#
_symmetry.space_group_name_H-M   'P 1'
#
loop_
_entity.id
_entity.type
_entity.pdbx_description
1 polymer ?
#
loop_
_entity_poly.entity_id
_entity_poly.type
_entity_poly.pdbx_seq_one_letter_code
_entity_poly.pdbx_strand_id
1 'polypeptide(L)'
;MKKKVLIAAGVIAAMLASAGAAVAATAVSSAPVTGKACVTASGQLRLTSKTGTCGTGQKATTVLAKGGPGTALGYAHILPGGAFDASRSYNVKASNVVSNRVGFTCFRGLGFTPHNGAVTLDYNGLFNGQLPQATLMMPAQPKLCGLTSAQAEVFTGLVTPGTNTPGAKLGFYIVFY
;
A
#
# COMPACT_ATOMS: atom_id res chain seq x y z
N MET A 1 46.69 0.03 -54.78
CA MET A 1 45.42 0.51 -55.37
C MET A 1 44.61 1.22 -54.29
N LYS A 2 44.37 2.52 -54.47
CA LYS A 2 43.70 3.41 -53.51
C LYS A 2 42.18 3.24 -53.61
N LYS A 3 41.49 2.90 -52.51
CA LYS A 3 40.02 2.96 -52.43
C LYS A 3 39.59 4.13 -51.55
N LYS A 4 38.76 4.97 -52.15
CA LYS A 4 38.28 6.28 -51.68
C LYS A 4 37.29 6.09 -50.52
N VAL A 5 37.51 6.83 -49.44
CA VAL A 5 36.55 7.01 -48.34
C VAL A 5 35.60 8.14 -48.74
N LEU A 6 34.31 7.84 -48.84
CA LEU A 6 33.25 8.82 -49.05
C LEU A 6 32.74 9.28 -47.67
N ILE A 7 32.97 10.56 -47.40
CA ILE A 7 32.44 11.29 -46.25
C ILE A 7 31.01 11.69 -46.61
N ALA A 8 30.02 11.15 -45.90
CA ALA A 8 28.64 11.63 -45.97
C ALA A 8 28.40 12.58 -44.78
N ALA A 9 28.39 13.87 -45.10
CA ALA A 9 27.97 14.93 -44.21
C ALA A 9 26.44 14.97 -44.13
N GLY A 10 25.92 15.28 -42.94
CA GLY A 10 24.60 15.90 -42.79
C GLY A 10 23.60 15.11 -41.96
N VAL A 11 23.55 15.39 -40.66
CA VAL A 11 22.27 15.43 -39.94
C VAL A 11 22.24 16.68 -39.08
N ILE A 12 21.24 17.51 -39.36
CA ILE A 12 20.92 18.79 -38.75
C ILE A 12 20.54 18.56 -37.29
N ALA A 13 21.31 19.14 -36.36
CA ALA A 13 20.96 19.18 -34.95
C ALA A 13 19.87 20.25 -34.73
N ALA A 14 18.61 19.85 -34.83
CA ALA A 14 17.49 20.67 -34.37
C ALA A 14 17.47 20.65 -32.83
N MET A 15 17.99 21.71 -32.21
CA MET A 15 17.87 21.94 -30.77
C MET A 15 16.39 22.22 -30.44
N LEU A 16 15.67 21.21 -29.94
CA LEU A 16 14.41 21.43 -29.25
C LEU A 16 14.70 22.06 -27.89
N ALA A 17 14.48 23.37 -27.79
CA ALA A 17 14.36 24.07 -26.52
C ALA A 17 13.07 23.63 -25.83
N SER A 18 13.13 22.57 -25.02
CA SER A 18 12.07 22.26 -24.07
C SER A 18 12.13 23.28 -22.94
N ALA A 19 11.29 24.31 -23.02
CA ALA A 19 10.93 25.15 -21.88
C ALA A 19 10.33 24.25 -20.79
N GLY A 20 11.17 23.82 -19.86
CA GLY A 20 10.74 23.08 -18.68
C GLY A 20 9.91 24.01 -17.81
N ALA A 21 8.58 23.94 -17.95
CA ALA A 21 7.70 24.44 -16.92
C ALA A 21 7.98 23.61 -15.67
N ALA A 22 8.75 24.17 -14.74
CA ALA A 22 8.90 23.63 -13.40
C ALA A 22 7.51 23.73 -12.75
N VAL A 23 6.72 22.66 -12.89
CA VAL A 23 5.52 22.48 -12.08
C VAL A 23 6.05 22.28 -10.67
N ALA A 24 6.09 23.35 -9.89
CA ALA A 24 6.34 23.26 -8.46
C ALA A 24 5.26 22.34 -7.90
N ALA A 25 5.64 21.10 -7.61
CA ALA A 25 4.83 20.19 -6.82
C ALA A 25 4.62 20.89 -5.49
N THR A 26 3.48 21.55 -5.32
CA THR A 26 3.03 22.02 -4.03
C THR A 26 2.94 20.79 -3.17
N ALA A 27 3.88 20.66 -2.23
CA ALA A 27 3.81 19.67 -1.18
C ALA A 27 2.51 19.97 -0.43
N VAL A 28 1.45 19.24 -0.76
CA VAL A 28 0.24 19.21 0.04
C VAL A 28 0.69 18.59 1.36
N SER A 29 1.00 19.42 2.35
CA SER A 29 1.14 18.94 3.72
C SER A 29 -0.26 18.56 4.17
N SER A 30 -0.70 17.37 3.79
CA SER A 30 -1.95 16.78 4.21
C SER A 30 -1.79 16.29 5.65
N ALA A 31 -1.68 17.25 6.58
CA ALA A 31 -2.02 16.95 7.96
C ALA A 31 -3.39 16.27 7.93
N PRO A 32 -3.55 15.08 8.53
CA PRO A 32 -4.80 14.34 8.44
C PRO A 32 -5.94 15.22 8.94
N VAL A 33 -6.80 15.64 8.01
CA VAL A 33 -7.95 16.47 8.34
C VAL A 33 -9.03 15.50 8.81
N THR A 34 -9.30 15.48 10.11
CA THR A 34 -10.44 14.73 10.65
C THR A 34 -11.72 15.38 10.11
N GLY A 35 -12.22 14.89 8.99
CA GLY A 35 -13.53 15.27 8.45
C GLY A 35 -14.62 14.76 9.37
N LYS A 36 -15.60 15.60 9.70
CA LYS A 36 -16.83 15.14 10.32
C LYS A 36 -17.76 14.65 9.21
N ALA A 37 -18.53 13.62 9.50
CA ALA A 37 -19.56 13.15 8.59
C ALA A 37 -20.92 13.25 9.26
N CYS A 38 -21.95 13.45 8.45
CA CYS A 38 -23.32 13.59 8.89
C CYS A 38 -24.16 12.58 8.12
N VAL A 39 -25.06 11.88 8.81
CA VAL A 39 -25.99 10.91 8.22
C VAL A 39 -27.40 11.46 8.35
N THR A 40 -28.14 11.53 7.24
CA THR A 40 -29.56 11.88 7.27
C THR A 40 -30.40 10.75 7.86
N ALA A 41 -31.66 11.00 8.21
CA ALA A 41 -32.60 9.94 8.60
C ALA A 41 -32.80 8.88 7.51
N SER A 42 -32.58 9.24 6.24
CA SER A 42 -32.62 8.33 5.07
C SER A 42 -31.31 7.59 4.80
N GLY A 43 -30.27 7.76 5.63
CA GLY A 43 -28.99 7.06 5.50
C GLY A 43 -27.98 7.70 4.53
N GLN A 44 -28.25 8.89 4.01
CA GLN A 44 -27.31 9.58 3.10
C GLN A 44 -26.13 10.15 3.89
N LEU A 45 -24.92 9.93 3.39
CA LEU A 45 -23.67 10.42 3.98
C LEU A 45 -23.28 11.79 3.40
N ARG A 46 -22.97 12.76 4.27
CA ARG A 46 -22.41 14.06 3.89
C ARG A 46 -21.14 14.35 4.69
N LEU A 47 -20.04 14.65 4.02
CA LEU A 47 -18.82 15.14 4.67
C LEU A 47 -18.97 16.64 4.97
N THR A 48 -18.57 17.06 6.17
CA THR A 48 -18.50 18.47 6.56
C THR A 48 -17.05 18.87 6.82
N SER A 49 -16.76 20.17 6.77
CA SER A 49 -15.47 20.70 7.19
C SER A 49 -15.19 20.31 8.66
N LYS A 50 -13.92 20.34 9.09
CA LYS A 50 -13.48 19.95 10.45
C LYS A 50 -14.32 20.61 11.58
N THR A 51 -14.83 21.81 11.34
CA THR A 51 -15.66 22.61 12.26
C THR A 51 -17.16 22.61 11.91
N GLY A 52 -17.57 21.97 10.81
CA GLY A 52 -18.95 21.99 10.33
C GLY A 52 -19.88 21.19 11.24
N THR A 53 -21.00 21.80 11.61
CA THR A 53 -22.11 21.15 12.32
C THR A 53 -22.98 20.36 11.33
N CYS A 54 -23.61 19.28 11.82
CA CYS A 54 -24.61 18.58 11.04
C CYS A 54 -25.89 19.41 10.95
N GLY A 55 -26.57 19.37 9.79
CA GLY A 55 -27.83 20.08 9.62
C GLY A 55 -28.94 19.47 10.47
N THR A 56 -30.03 20.20 10.67
CA THR A 56 -31.22 19.72 11.39
C THR A 56 -31.70 18.38 10.82
N GLY A 57 -31.90 17.38 11.68
CA GLY A 57 -32.30 16.02 11.29
C GLY A 57 -31.16 15.12 10.78
N GLN A 58 -29.92 15.62 10.72
CA GLN A 58 -28.73 14.81 10.47
C GLN A 58 -28.05 14.45 11.79
N LYS A 59 -27.60 13.21 11.92
CA LYS A 59 -26.77 12.77 13.04
C LYS A 59 -25.30 12.87 12.67
N ALA A 60 -24.50 13.49 13.53
CA ALA A 60 -23.05 13.39 13.42
C ALA A 60 -22.67 11.92 13.53
N THR A 61 -21.99 11.42 12.51
CA THR A 61 -21.34 10.13 12.56
C THR A 61 -19.85 10.34 12.35
N THR A 62 -19.04 9.60 13.07
CA THR A 62 -17.64 9.55 12.76
C THR A 62 -17.50 8.56 11.61
N VAL A 63 -17.50 9.06 10.36
CA VAL A 63 -16.84 8.32 9.26
C VAL A 63 -15.35 8.56 9.40
N LEU A 64 -14.80 8.21 10.56
CA LEU A 64 -13.55 7.48 10.44
C LEU A 64 -14.02 6.22 9.72
N ALA A 65 -13.48 5.97 8.53
CA ALA A 65 -13.57 4.63 7.98
C ALA A 65 -13.33 3.65 9.14
N LYS A 66 -14.05 2.54 9.20
CA LYS A 66 -13.58 1.42 9.99
C LYS A 66 -12.15 1.14 9.45
N GLY A 67 -11.13 1.64 10.15
CA GLY A 67 -9.77 1.80 9.63
C GLY A 67 -9.24 3.20 9.26
N GLY A 68 -9.82 4.31 9.76
CA GLY A 68 -9.20 5.64 9.68
C GLY A 68 -7.90 5.72 10.50
N PRO A 69 -7.01 6.70 10.24
CA PRO A 69 -5.78 6.90 11.02
C PRO A 69 -6.08 6.95 12.52
N GLY A 70 -5.46 6.05 13.29
CA GLY A 70 -5.68 5.92 14.75
C GLY A 70 -6.69 4.86 15.19
N THR A 71 -7.36 4.16 14.27
CA THR A 71 -8.25 3.01 14.60
C THR A 71 -7.60 1.65 14.37
N ALA A 72 -6.32 1.63 13.96
CA ALA A 72 -5.58 0.40 13.79
C ALA A 72 -5.40 -0.34 15.12
N LEU A 73 -5.78 -1.62 15.15
CA LEU A 73 -5.53 -2.50 16.29
C LEU A 73 -4.02 -2.81 16.41
N GLY A 74 -3.34 -2.85 15.27
CA GLY A 74 -1.90 -2.98 15.14
C GLY A 74 -1.45 -2.77 13.70
N TYR A 75 -0.15 -2.57 13.50
CA TYR A 75 0.46 -2.56 12.18
C TYR A 75 1.85 -3.21 12.25
N ALA A 76 2.28 -3.75 11.11
CA ALA A 76 3.61 -4.32 10.97
C ALA A 76 4.27 -3.82 9.70
N HIS A 77 5.57 -3.57 9.80
CA HIS A 77 6.44 -3.36 8.66
C HIS A 77 7.34 -4.57 8.48
N ILE A 78 7.33 -5.12 7.27
CA ILE A 78 8.16 -6.24 6.87
C ILE A 78 9.15 -5.70 5.84
N LEU A 79 10.44 -5.78 6.14
CA LEU A 79 11.51 -5.35 5.26
C LEU A 79 11.61 -6.25 4.02
N PRO A 80 12.21 -5.75 2.93
CA PRO A 80 12.69 -6.61 1.87
C PRO A 80 13.52 -7.78 2.43
N GLY A 81 13.26 -9.00 1.99
CA GLY A 81 13.86 -10.21 2.58
C GLY A 81 13.05 -10.82 3.74
N GLY A 82 11.93 -10.20 4.11
CA GLY A 82 10.93 -10.72 5.06
C GLY A 82 11.29 -10.55 6.53
N ALA A 83 12.26 -9.71 6.85
CA ALA A 83 12.61 -9.40 8.23
C ALA A 83 11.57 -8.46 8.85
N PHE A 84 11.17 -8.73 10.10
CA PHE A 84 10.24 -7.86 10.82
C PHE A 84 10.95 -6.59 11.31
N ASP A 85 10.40 -5.41 11.02
CA ASP A 85 10.91 -4.13 11.49
C ASP A 85 10.17 -3.66 12.74
N ALA A 86 10.75 -3.93 13.91
CA ALA A 86 10.17 -3.54 15.19
C ALA A 86 10.08 -2.01 15.38
N SER A 87 10.94 -1.22 14.72
CA SER A 87 10.94 0.24 14.87
C SER A 87 9.74 0.91 14.18
N ARG A 88 9.14 0.20 13.21
CA ARG A 88 7.99 0.66 12.41
C ARG A 88 6.81 -0.29 12.50
N SER A 89 6.63 -0.89 13.68
CA SER A 89 5.51 -1.79 13.98
C SER A 89 4.88 -1.45 15.34
N TYR A 90 3.60 -1.74 15.50
CA TYR A 90 2.84 -1.46 16.72
C TYR A 90 1.84 -2.60 16.99
N ASN A 91 1.81 -3.09 18.24
CA ASN A 91 0.98 -4.22 18.67
C ASN A 91 1.14 -5.52 17.86
N VAL A 92 2.19 -5.61 17.06
CA VAL A 92 2.65 -6.83 16.38
C VAL A 92 4.10 -7.05 16.79
N LYS A 93 4.49 -8.30 17.03
CA LYS A 93 5.85 -8.68 17.43
C LYS A 93 6.45 -9.61 16.37
N ALA A 94 7.78 -9.73 16.36
CA ALA A 94 8.47 -10.65 15.46
C ALA A 94 7.95 -12.11 15.57
N SER A 95 7.60 -12.56 16.78
CA SER A 95 7.03 -13.89 17.01
C SER A 95 5.63 -14.09 16.42
N ASN A 96 4.94 -13.02 16.06
CA ASN A 96 3.66 -13.09 15.37
C ASN A 96 3.81 -13.33 13.86
N VAL A 97 5.00 -13.11 13.31
CA VAL A 97 5.25 -13.15 11.88
C VAL A 97 5.93 -14.47 11.49
N VAL A 98 5.37 -15.16 10.51
CA VAL A 98 5.92 -16.41 9.96
C VAL A 98 6.00 -16.29 8.46
N SER A 99 7.17 -16.55 7.88
CA SER A 99 7.37 -16.60 6.41
C SER A 99 7.87 -17.99 6.03
N ASN A 100 6.97 -18.96 5.98
CA ASN A 100 7.30 -20.36 5.66
C ASN A 100 7.37 -20.66 4.15
N ARG A 101 6.91 -19.73 3.30
CA ARG A 101 6.90 -19.86 1.85
C ARG A 101 7.34 -18.54 1.21
N VAL A 102 8.02 -18.61 0.08
CA VAL A 102 8.45 -17.42 -0.67
C VAL A 102 7.24 -16.61 -1.09
N GLY A 103 7.28 -15.30 -0.86
CA GLY A 103 6.17 -14.40 -1.14
C GLY A 103 5.01 -14.48 -0.17
N PHE A 104 5.02 -15.34 0.85
CA PHE A 104 3.94 -15.43 1.83
C PHE A 104 4.42 -15.05 3.23
N THR A 105 3.68 -14.16 3.89
CA THR A 105 3.92 -13.75 5.27
C THR A 105 2.64 -13.88 6.07
N CYS A 106 2.71 -14.59 7.18
CA CYS A 106 1.57 -15.00 7.97
C CYS A 106 1.63 -14.34 9.34
N PHE A 107 0.49 -13.92 9.85
CA PHE A 107 0.36 -13.29 11.15
C PHE A 107 -0.44 -14.19 12.08
N ARG A 108 0.09 -14.51 13.26
CA ARG A 108 -0.55 -15.40 14.25
C ARG A 108 -0.27 -14.95 15.68
N GLY A 109 -1.13 -15.35 16.62
CA GLY A 109 -0.95 -15.03 18.04
C GLY A 109 -0.97 -13.52 18.33
N LEU A 110 -1.63 -12.74 17.47
CA LEU A 110 -1.90 -11.32 17.69
C LEU A 110 -2.79 -11.20 18.93
N GLY A 111 -2.54 -10.18 19.76
CA GLY A 111 -3.35 -9.91 20.95
C GLY A 111 -4.77 -9.39 20.65
N PHE A 112 -5.13 -9.31 19.37
CA PHE A 112 -6.42 -8.88 18.85
C PHE A 112 -6.86 -9.78 17.70
N THR A 113 -8.15 -9.77 17.39
CA THR A 113 -8.70 -10.50 16.22
C THR A 113 -8.94 -9.52 15.09
N PRO A 114 -8.08 -9.49 14.06
CA PRO A 114 -8.29 -8.58 12.94
C PRO A 114 -9.49 -9.04 12.12
N HIS A 115 -10.39 -8.11 11.81
CA HIS A 115 -11.55 -8.35 10.94
C HIS A 115 -11.32 -7.84 9.53
N ASN A 116 -10.44 -6.85 9.38
CA ASN A 116 -9.99 -6.35 8.10
C ASN A 116 -8.51 -5.95 8.18
N GLY A 117 -7.93 -5.65 7.03
CA GLY A 117 -6.64 -4.99 6.97
C GLY A 117 -6.38 -4.33 5.63
N ALA A 118 -5.31 -3.55 5.58
CA ALA A 118 -4.80 -2.95 4.37
C ALA A 118 -3.31 -3.25 4.25
N VAL A 119 -2.85 -3.55 3.04
CA VAL A 119 -1.44 -3.80 2.74
C VAL A 119 -0.95 -2.76 1.75
N THR A 120 0.25 -2.24 1.96
CA THR A 120 0.92 -1.29 1.07
C THR A 120 2.36 -1.70 0.91
N LEU A 121 2.83 -1.81 -0.32
CA LEU A 121 4.22 -2.16 -0.62
C LEU A 121 5.13 -0.95 -0.36
N ASP A 122 6.37 -1.20 0.06
CA ASP A 122 7.41 -0.16 0.21
C ASP A 122 7.82 0.44 -1.14
N TYR A 123 7.51 -0.27 -2.21
CA TYR A 123 7.94 0.04 -3.57
C TYR A 123 6.74 0.46 -4.43
N ASN A 124 6.90 1.60 -5.12
CA ASN A 124 5.86 2.24 -5.94
C ASN A 124 6.20 2.31 -7.44
N GLY A 125 7.10 1.44 -7.93
CA GLY A 125 7.56 1.42 -9.33
C GLY A 125 7.46 0.06 -10.03
N LEU A 126 8.10 -0.04 -11.19
CA LEU A 126 8.31 -1.31 -11.90
C LEU A 126 9.61 -1.96 -11.46
N PHE A 127 9.54 -3.21 -10.99
CA PHE A 127 10.73 -3.99 -10.64
C PHE A 127 11.08 -4.92 -11.80
N ASN A 128 12.21 -4.68 -12.48
CA ASN A 128 12.60 -5.42 -13.68
C ASN A 128 11.50 -5.49 -14.76
N GLY A 129 10.75 -4.41 -14.94
CA GLY A 129 9.62 -4.35 -15.89
C GLY A 129 8.34 -5.04 -15.42
N GLN A 130 8.30 -5.55 -14.18
CA GLN A 130 7.14 -6.21 -13.59
C GLN A 130 6.47 -5.30 -12.55
N LEU A 131 5.14 -5.43 -12.41
CA LEU A 131 4.38 -4.69 -11.41
C LEU A 131 4.40 -5.46 -10.08
N PRO A 132 4.84 -4.82 -8.98
CA PRO A 132 4.75 -5.44 -7.67
C PRO A 132 3.28 -5.50 -7.24
N GLN A 133 2.92 -6.58 -6.57
CA GLN A 133 1.58 -6.79 -6.03
C GLN A 133 1.64 -7.28 -4.59
N ALA A 134 0.59 -6.93 -3.84
CA ALA A 134 0.31 -7.51 -2.55
C ALA A 134 -1.16 -7.91 -2.45
N THR A 135 -1.44 -9.00 -1.78
CA THR A 135 -2.82 -9.44 -1.50
C THR A 135 -2.92 -9.85 -0.04
N LEU A 136 -3.96 -9.37 0.63
CA LEU A 136 -4.28 -9.74 2.01
C LEU A 136 -5.40 -10.77 2.02
N MET A 137 -5.20 -11.84 2.75
CA MET A 137 -6.22 -12.82 3.08
C MET A 137 -6.47 -12.82 4.59
N MET A 138 -7.73 -12.60 4.96
CA MET A 138 -8.22 -12.67 6.33
C MET A 138 -8.74 -14.08 6.64
N PRO A 139 -8.89 -14.47 7.92
CA PRO A 139 -9.15 -15.84 8.34
C PRO A 139 -10.64 -16.18 8.20
N ALA A 140 -11.15 -16.09 6.97
CA ALA A 140 -12.41 -16.76 6.58
C ALA A 140 -12.15 -18.20 6.12
N GLN A 141 -10.88 -18.58 5.94
CA GLN A 141 -10.46 -19.91 5.52
C GLN A 141 -9.88 -20.72 6.68
N PRO A 142 -10.12 -22.04 6.74
CA PRO A 142 -9.75 -22.89 7.88
C PRO A 142 -8.23 -23.06 8.07
N LYS A 143 -7.43 -22.74 7.05
CA LYS A 143 -5.96 -22.78 7.11
C LYS A 143 -5.39 -21.65 6.26
N LEU A 144 -4.74 -20.69 6.92
CA LEU A 144 -3.89 -19.70 6.25
C LEU A 144 -2.43 -20.13 6.45
N CYS A 145 -1.62 -20.10 5.40
CA CYS A 145 -0.23 -20.55 5.40
C CYS A 145 0.02 -21.99 5.86
N GLY A 146 -1.00 -22.87 5.78
CA GLY A 146 -0.93 -24.21 6.37
C GLY A 146 -0.99 -24.22 7.91
N LEU A 147 -1.30 -23.08 8.53
CA LEU A 147 -1.44 -22.91 9.97
C LEU A 147 -2.93 -22.76 10.31
N THR A 148 -3.39 -23.51 11.32
CA THR A 148 -4.77 -23.42 11.83
C THR A 148 -5.01 -22.18 12.69
N SER A 149 -3.95 -21.53 13.17
CA SER A 149 -4.02 -20.37 14.07
C SER A 149 -3.58 -19.06 13.41
N ALA A 150 -3.45 -19.03 12.08
CA ALA A 150 -3.09 -17.82 11.37
C ALA A 150 -4.32 -16.88 11.27
N GLN A 151 -4.10 -15.63 11.68
CA GLN A 151 -5.10 -14.58 11.71
C GLN A 151 -5.05 -13.67 10.47
N ALA A 152 -3.97 -13.72 9.69
CA ALA A 152 -3.89 -13.10 8.37
C ALA A 152 -2.75 -13.72 7.55
N GLU A 153 -2.86 -13.65 6.23
CA GLU A 153 -1.82 -14.00 5.28
C GLU A 153 -1.65 -12.87 4.26
N VAL A 154 -0.42 -12.45 4.03
CA VAL A 154 -0.06 -11.50 2.97
C VAL A 154 0.75 -12.24 1.93
N PHE A 155 0.28 -12.22 0.70
CA PHE A 155 1.07 -12.57 -0.46
C PHE A 155 1.73 -11.31 -1.02
N THR A 156 3.02 -11.39 -1.34
CA THR A 156 3.75 -10.40 -2.13
C THR A 156 4.40 -11.05 -3.35
N GLY A 157 4.32 -10.38 -4.48
CA GLY A 157 4.80 -10.93 -5.74
C GLY A 157 5.06 -9.91 -6.81
N LEU A 158 5.58 -10.40 -7.94
CA LEU A 158 5.68 -9.65 -9.18
C LEU A 158 4.66 -10.23 -10.16
N VAL A 159 3.95 -9.35 -10.85
CA VAL A 159 3.04 -9.71 -11.94
C VAL A 159 3.76 -9.46 -13.26
N THR A 160 3.83 -10.51 -14.07
CA THR A 160 3.97 -10.39 -15.53
C THR A 160 2.61 -10.70 -16.14
N PRO A 161 2.23 -10.11 -17.29
CA PRO A 161 1.03 -10.54 -17.99
C PRO A 161 0.97 -12.08 -18.11
N GLY A 162 -0.06 -12.68 -17.52
CA GLY A 162 -0.29 -14.13 -17.52
C GLY A 162 0.43 -14.95 -16.44
N THR A 163 1.30 -14.38 -15.61
CA THR A 163 2.00 -15.12 -14.53
C THR A 163 2.20 -14.30 -13.27
N ASN A 164 1.91 -14.93 -12.12
CA ASN A 164 2.29 -14.41 -10.80
C ASN A 164 3.57 -15.12 -10.39
N THR A 165 4.67 -14.37 -10.33
CA THR A 165 5.92 -14.89 -9.77
C THR A 165 5.95 -14.51 -8.30
N PRO A 166 5.87 -15.48 -7.36
CA PRO A 166 6.09 -15.21 -5.95
C PRO A 166 7.37 -14.41 -5.79
N GLY A 167 7.23 -13.22 -5.20
CA GLY A 167 8.29 -12.22 -5.23
C GLY A 167 9.40 -12.61 -4.26
N ALA A 168 10.61 -12.16 -4.56
CA ALA A 168 11.64 -12.03 -3.54
C ALA A 168 11.09 -11.11 -2.45
N LYS A 169 10.58 -11.69 -1.36
CA LYS A 169 10.00 -11.08 -0.15
C LYS A 169 10.01 -9.54 -0.21
N LEU A 170 9.06 -8.96 -0.94
CA LEU A 170 8.99 -7.51 -1.11
C LEU A 170 8.72 -6.88 0.25
N GLY A 171 9.28 -5.69 0.49
CA GLY A 171 8.97 -4.93 1.69
C GLY A 171 7.55 -4.39 1.65
N PHE A 172 6.85 -4.40 2.79
CA PHE A 172 5.47 -3.92 2.90
C PHE A 172 5.08 -3.50 4.31
N TYR A 173 4.08 -2.63 4.39
CA TYR A 173 3.28 -2.36 5.57
C TYR A 173 1.96 -3.12 5.52
N ILE A 174 1.52 -3.62 6.67
CA ILE A 174 0.16 -4.08 6.90
C ILE A 174 -0.44 -3.36 8.10
N VAL A 175 -1.70 -2.93 7.97
CA VAL A 175 -2.48 -2.32 9.04
C VAL A 175 -3.70 -3.19 9.30
N PHE A 176 -3.95 -3.52 10.57
CA PHE A 176 -5.08 -4.35 11.01
C PHE A 176 -6.18 -3.52 11.67
N TYR A 177 -7.43 -3.86 11.38
CA TYR A 177 -8.63 -3.19 11.90
C TYR A 177 -9.68 -4.18 12.43
#